data_AF-A0AAC8VV55-F1
#
_entry.id   AF-A0AAC8VV55-F1
#
_cell.length_a   1.000
_cell.length_b   1.000
_cell.length_c   1.000
_cell.angle_alpha   90.00
_cell.angle_beta   90.00
_cell.angle_gamma   90.00
#
_symmetry.space_group_name_H-M   'P 1'
#
loop_
_entity.id
_entity.type
_entity.pdbx_description
1 polymer ?
#
loop_
_entity_poly.entity_id
_entity_poly.type
_entity_poly.pdbx_seq_one_letter_code
_entity_poly.pdbx_strand_id
1 'polypeptide(L)'
;MRSVIELRELARGLMARAEKAGRSRRAAALFQKGLIILMLTHHPIRRRNLHELCIGQAPKNAITGSFIDHLPGGGFSLMLLDTKNGDHRVEQLAADVVGPMERWLTHWRIALATERSGEALWLSACPGFIGSPLMPKSLTECVMDITAEEFGLGLGPHLFRDVTATAIVDHAPELVDLIPRLLGHRDPRSCQPYIQQASTTAAARTLEDVIERRLGRSMTPHEKNQRAALLNRLEKRR
;
A
#
# COMPACT_ATOMS: atom_id res chain seq x y z
N MET A 1 -5.37 1.39 14.82
CA MET A 1 -5.27 1.34 13.35
C MET A 1 -3.80 1.43 12.96
N ARG A 2 -3.31 0.55 12.08
CA ARG A 2 -1.89 0.51 11.69
C ARG A 2 -1.53 1.72 10.83
N SER A 3 -0.30 2.20 10.96
CA SER A 3 0.17 3.38 10.24
C SER A 3 0.66 3.02 8.84
N VAL A 4 0.59 4.00 7.93
CA VAL A 4 1.24 3.91 6.60
C VAL A 4 2.74 3.61 6.74
N ILE A 5 3.37 4.07 7.83
CA ILE A 5 4.80 3.90 8.09
C ILE A 5 5.13 2.42 8.30
N GLU A 6 4.40 1.72 9.17
CA GLU A 6 4.59 0.28 9.43
C GLU A 6 4.47 -0.55 8.14
N LEU A 7 3.52 -0.21 7.26
CA LEU A 7 3.33 -0.90 5.98
C LEU A 7 4.50 -0.68 5.02
N ARG A 8 5.05 0.55 4.99
CA ARG A 8 6.23 0.87 4.18
C ARG A 8 7.49 0.18 4.71
N GLU A 9 7.61 0.05 6.02
CA GLU A 9 8.71 -0.70 6.67
C GLU A 9 8.63 -2.19 6.35
N LEU A 10 7.44 -2.81 6.46
CA LEU A 10 7.22 -4.19 6.03
C LEU A 10 7.60 -4.37 4.56
N ALA A 11 7.12 -3.50 3.68
CA ALA A 11 7.43 -3.54 2.25
C ALA A 11 8.94 -3.52 1.96
N ARG A 12 9.67 -2.57 2.58
CA ARG A 12 11.13 -2.48 2.47
C ARG A 12 11.83 -3.70 3.05
N GLY A 13 11.37 -4.21 4.19
CA GLY A 13 11.90 -5.41 4.82
C GLY A 13 11.75 -6.67 3.95
N LEU A 14 10.61 -6.83 3.26
CA LEU A 14 10.38 -7.92 2.30
C LEU A 14 11.37 -7.86 1.13
N MET A 15 11.52 -6.68 0.53
CA MET A 15 12.46 -6.49 -0.58
C MET A 15 13.92 -6.70 -0.13
N ALA A 16 14.32 -6.18 1.02
CA ALA A 16 15.67 -6.40 1.56
C ALA A 16 15.96 -7.88 1.87
N ARG A 17 14.96 -8.63 2.36
CA ARG A 17 15.09 -10.10 2.54
C ARG A 17 15.27 -10.83 1.21
N ALA A 18 14.56 -10.41 0.16
CA ALA A 18 14.73 -10.96 -1.18
C ALA A 18 16.14 -10.71 -1.72
N GLU A 19 16.67 -9.50 -1.57
CA GLU A 19 18.03 -9.14 -1.97
C GLU A 19 19.08 -10.01 -1.25
N LYS A 20 18.94 -10.18 0.07
CA LYS A 20 19.85 -11.04 0.87
C LYS A 20 19.81 -12.51 0.47
N ALA A 21 18.65 -13.03 0.07
CA ALA A 21 18.48 -14.43 -0.32
C ALA A 21 19.11 -14.77 -1.68
N GLY A 22 19.47 -13.76 -2.48
CA GLY A 22 20.00 -13.95 -3.83
C GLY A 22 18.94 -14.35 -4.84
N ARG A 23 19.34 -14.39 -6.12
CA ARG A 23 18.42 -14.53 -7.25
C ARG A 23 17.77 -15.91 -7.28
N SER A 24 16.50 -15.98 -6.89
CA SER A 24 15.67 -17.19 -6.97
C SER A 24 14.21 -16.83 -7.24
N ARG A 25 13.40 -17.79 -7.69
CA ARG A 25 11.95 -17.58 -7.89
C ARG A 25 11.24 -17.17 -6.59
N ARG A 26 11.66 -17.74 -5.45
CA ARG A 26 11.11 -17.41 -4.14
C ARG A 26 11.47 -15.99 -3.72
N ALA A 27 12.71 -15.56 -3.96
CA ALA A 27 13.14 -14.20 -3.69
C ALA A 27 12.43 -13.19 -4.62
N ALA A 28 12.27 -13.50 -5.91
CA ALA A 28 11.50 -12.67 -6.83
C ALA A 28 10.05 -12.50 -6.39
N ALA A 29 9.40 -13.58 -5.96
CA ALA A 29 8.06 -13.51 -5.40
C ALA A 29 8.01 -12.61 -4.16
N LEU A 30 8.97 -12.75 -3.24
CA LEU A 30 9.05 -11.96 -2.02
C LEU A 30 9.27 -10.46 -2.30
N PHE A 31 10.16 -10.14 -3.24
CA PHE A 31 10.38 -8.77 -3.71
C PHE A 31 9.10 -8.19 -4.30
N GLN A 32 8.41 -8.95 -5.17
CA GLN A 32 7.14 -8.55 -5.75
C GLN A 32 6.09 -8.24 -4.67
N LYS A 33 5.98 -9.07 -3.61
CA LYS A 33 5.05 -8.79 -2.50
C LYS A 33 5.34 -7.45 -1.85
N GLY A 34 6.61 -7.20 -1.53
CA GLY A 34 7.05 -5.93 -0.92
C GLY A 34 6.76 -4.74 -1.83
N LEU A 35 7.05 -4.84 -3.12
CA LEU A 35 6.77 -3.79 -4.08
C LEU A 35 5.27 -3.52 -4.25
N ILE A 36 4.42 -4.55 -4.25
CA ILE A 36 2.96 -4.40 -4.30
C ILE A 36 2.46 -3.61 -3.08
N ILE A 37 2.93 -3.95 -1.88
CA ILE A 37 2.57 -3.24 -0.65
C ILE A 37 3.05 -1.78 -0.73
N LEU A 38 4.30 -1.56 -1.14
CA LEU A 38 4.85 -0.21 -1.27
C LEU A 38 4.01 0.62 -2.26
N MET A 39 3.71 0.07 -3.43
CA MET A 39 2.81 0.68 -4.42
C MET A 39 1.49 1.08 -3.79
N LEU A 40 0.81 0.19 -3.07
CA LEU A 40 -0.49 0.49 -2.44
C LEU A 40 -0.42 1.58 -1.35
N THR A 41 0.72 1.74 -0.67
CA THR A 41 0.91 2.80 0.35
C THR A 41 1.23 4.19 -0.22
N HIS A 42 1.56 4.29 -1.51
CA HIS A 42 1.81 5.56 -2.20
C HIS A 42 0.73 5.87 -3.24
N HIS A 43 0.25 4.83 -3.91
CA HIS A 43 -0.74 4.84 -4.98
C HIS A 43 -1.85 3.86 -4.62
N PRO A 44 -2.84 4.27 -3.80
CA PRO A 44 -3.90 3.40 -3.29
C PRO A 44 -4.94 3.10 -4.38
N ILE A 45 -4.50 2.57 -5.52
CA ILE A 45 -5.31 2.29 -6.71
C ILE A 45 -6.25 1.10 -6.47
N ARG A 46 -7.31 0.99 -7.27
CA ARG A 46 -8.26 -0.14 -7.18
C ARG A 46 -7.53 -1.45 -7.42
N ARG A 47 -7.93 -2.53 -6.73
CA ARG A 47 -7.40 -3.90 -6.97
C ARG A 47 -7.40 -4.25 -8.47
N ARG A 48 -8.48 -3.89 -9.17
CA ARG A 48 -8.59 -4.09 -10.61
C ARG A 48 -7.42 -3.44 -11.35
N ASN A 49 -7.22 -2.14 -11.15
CA ASN A 49 -6.15 -1.40 -11.79
C ASN A 49 -4.77 -1.98 -11.44
N LEU A 50 -4.56 -2.33 -10.17
CA LEU A 50 -3.28 -2.90 -9.73
C LEU A 50 -2.95 -4.21 -10.45
N HIS A 51 -3.89 -5.16 -10.54
CA HIS A 51 -3.60 -6.47 -11.16
C HIS A 51 -3.55 -6.42 -12.69
N GLU A 52 -4.24 -5.45 -13.31
CA GLU A 52 -4.26 -5.24 -14.77
C GLU A 52 -3.08 -4.38 -15.26
N LEU A 53 -2.14 -4.00 -14.40
CA LEU A 53 -1.00 -3.17 -14.80
C LEU A 53 -0.14 -3.88 -15.86
N CYS A 54 0.01 -3.23 -17.00
CA CYS A 54 0.91 -3.60 -18.08
C CYS A 54 2.11 -2.66 -18.17
N ILE A 55 3.25 -3.18 -18.56
CA ILE A 55 4.48 -2.43 -18.80
C ILE A 55 4.45 -1.84 -20.21
N GLY A 56 4.87 -0.59 -20.33
CA GLY A 56 4.96 0.13 -21.59
C GLY A 56 3.82 1.12 -21.80
N GLN A 57 3.85 1.75 -22.97
CA GLN A 57 2.88 2.79 -23.32
C GLN A 57 1.49 2.21 -23.51
N ALA A 58 0.49 2.96 -23.04
CA ALA A 58 -0.89 2.69 -23.40
C ALA A 58 -1.04 2.72 -24.94
N PRO A 59 -1.69 1.71 -25.55
CA PRO A 59 -2.03 1.77 -26.96
C PRO A 59 -2.78 3.07 -27.29
N LYS A 60 -2.53 3.68 -28.45
CA LYS A 60 -3.13 4.98 -28.84
C LYS A 60 -4.66 5.03 -28.75
N ASN A 61 -5.31 3.88 -28.96
CA ASN A 61 -6.76 3.73 -28.93
C ASN A 61 -7.26 3.06 -27.64
N ALA A 62 -6.41 2.92 -26.62
CA ALA A 62 -6.80 2.34 -25.35
C ALA A 62 -7.75 3.29 -24.63
N ILE A 63 -8.94 2.79 -24.36
CA ILE A 63 -9.98 3.47 -23.59
C ILE A 63 -10.08 2.91 -22.16
N THR A 64 -9.55 1.70 -21.94
CA THR A 64 -9.40 1.04 -20.64
C THR A 64 -8.01 0.48 -20.47
N GLY A 65 -7.57 0.30 -19.23
CA GLY A 65 -6.36 -0.43 -18.89
C GLY A 65 -5.55 0.31 -17.83
N SER A 66 -4.52 -0.36 -17.32
CA SER A 66 -3.57 0.24 -16.40
C SER A 66 -2.18 0.03 -16.97
N PHE A 67 -1.40 1.10 -17.06
CA PHE A 67 -0.11 1.10 -17.73
C PHE A 67 0.94 1.75 -16.84
N ILE A 68 2.15 1.19 -16.89
CA ILE A 68 3.33 1.79 -16.29
C ILE A 68 4.43 1.91 -17.34
N ASP A 69 4.92 3.13 -17.55
CA ASP A 69 5.96 3.40 -18.54
C ASP A 69 7.04 4.32 -17.98
N HIS A 70 8.26 4.23 -18.51
CA HIS A 70 9.34 5.12 -18.13
C HIS A 70 9.08 6.55 -18.62
N LEU A 71 9.39 7.54 -17.78
CA LEU A 71 9.32 8.94 -18.18
C LEU A 71 10.63 9.41 -18.80
N PRO A 72 10.57 10.29 -19.82
CA PRO A 72 11.75 11.03 -20.27
C PRO A 72 12.32 11.84 -19.08
N GLY A 73 13.58 11.59 -18.73
CA GLY A 73 14.24 12.23 -17.58
C GLY A 73 14.24 11.42 -16.28
N GLY A 74 13.72 10.19 -16.30
CA GLY A 74 13.77 9.27 -15.16
C GLY A 74 12.43 9.16 -14.42
N GLY A 75 12.25 8.05 -13.70
CA GLY A 75 10.98 7.71 -13.05
C GLY A 75 9.97 7.06 -14.00
N PHE A 76 8.72 6.95 -13.52
CA PHE A 76 7.64 6.24 -14.23
C PHE A 76 6.34 7.02 -14.23
N SER A 77 5.60 6.91 -15.32
CA SER A 77 4.19 7.27 -15.42
C SER A 77 3.33 6.09 -15.01
N LEU A 78 2.32 6.34 -14.19
CA LEU A 78 1.24 5.41 -13.85
C LEU A 78 -0.05 5.94 -14.46
N MET A 79 -0.57 5.23 -15.46
CA MET A 79 -1.77 5.61 -16.19
C MET A 79 -2.89 4.61 -15.94
N LEU A 80 -4.05 5.09 -15.49
CA LEU A 80 -5.25 4.30 -15.21
C LEU A 80 -6.40 4.83 -16.08
N LEU A 81 -6.90 4.02 -17.00
CA LEU A 81 -7.97 4.36 -17.93
C LEU A 81 -9.25 3.61 -17.59
N ASP A 82 -10.40 4.29 -17.51
CA ASP A 82 -11.71 3.68 -17.27
C ASP A 82 -12.80 4.20 -18.23
N THR A 83 -13.31 3.32 -19.10
CA THR A 83 -14.39 3.62 -20.06
C THR A 83 -15.72 3.87 -19.43
N LYS A 84 -16.01 3.31 -18.25
CA LYS A 84 -17.36 3.42 -17.70
C LYS A 84 -17.75 4.85 -17.38
N ASN A 85 -16.76 5.72 -17.16
CA ASN A 85 -16.98 7.09 -16.71
C ASN A 85 -16.15 8.15 -17.45
N GLY A 86 -15.28 7.77 -18.40
CA GLY A 86 -14.40 8.68 -19.15
C GLY A 86 -13.23 9.25 -18.34
N ASP A 87 -13.01 8.73 -17.13
CA ASP A 87 -11.95 9.19 -16.24
C ASP A 87 -10.62 8.49 -16.60
N HIS A 88 -9.59 9.31 -16.78
CA HIS A 88 -8.21 8.87 -16.85
C HIS A 88 -7.43 9.51 -15.70
N ARG A 89 -6.63 8.72 -15.00
CA ARG A 89 -5.69 9.20 -14.00
C ARG A 89 -4.29 8.94 -14.51
N VAL A 90 -3.50 10.01 -14.60
CA VAL A 90 -2.09 9.94 -14.91
C VAL A 90 -1.33 10.58 -13.76
N GLU A 91 -0.37 9.85 -13.20
CA GLU A 91 0.48 10.35 -12.14
C GLU A 91 1.90 9.83 -12.29
N GLN A 92 2.87 10.53 -11.70
CA GLN A 92 4.22 10.02 -11.60
C GLN A 92 4.32 9.08 -10.40
N LEU A 93 5.10 8.00 -10.53
CA LEU A 93 5.41 7.17 -9.38
C LEU A 93 6.16 7.99 -8.32
N ALA A 94 5.71 7.91 -7.07
CA ALA A 94 6.42 8.44 -5.91
C ALA A 94 7.89 7.98 -5.89
N ALA A 95 8.78 8.89 -5.51
CA ALA A 95 10.24 8.67 -5.55
C ALA A 95 10.67 7.37 -4.83
N ASP A 96 10.08 7.08 -3.67
CA ASP A 96 10.34 5.87 -2.88
C ASP A 96 10.06 4.56 -3.64
N VAL A 97 9.23 4.61 -4.67
CA VAL A 97 8.80 3.44 -5.47
C VAL A 97 9.68 3.27 -6.71
N VAL A 98 10.27 4.34 -7.24
CA VAL A 98 11.00 4.34 -8.52
C VAL A 98 12.15 3.33 -8.51
N GLY A 99 13.07 3.42 -7.55
CA GLY A 99 14.21 2.49 -7.47
C GLY A 99 13.80 1.02 -7.30
N PRO A 100 12.87 0.69 -6.38
CA PRO A 100 12.29 -0.64 -6.30
C PRO A 100 11.63 -1.14 -7.59
N MET A 101 10.92 -0.26 -8.32
CA MET A 101 10.30 -0.59 -9.59
C MET A 101 11.35 -0.90 -10.67
N GLU A 102 12.40 -0.08 -10.79
CA GLU A 102 13.52 -0.35 -11.70
C GLU A 102 14.17 -1.70 -11.39
N ARG A 103 14.43 -1.97 -10.11
CA ARG A 103 15.01 -3.25 -9.66
C ARG A 103 14.09 -4.43 -9.96
N TRP A 104 12.78 -4.26 -9.79
CA TRP A 104 11.80 -5.27 -10.18
C TRP A 104 11.90 -5.58 -11.67
N LEU A 105 11.80 -4.56 -12.52
CA LEU A 105 11.77 -4.72 -13.98
C LEU A 105 13.08 -5.29 -14.53
N THR A 106 14.23 -4.85 -14.01
CA THR A 106 15.55 -5.20 -14.55
C THR A 106 16.18 -6.47 -13.96
N HIS A 107 15.74 -6.92 -12.78
CA HIS A 107 16.36 -8.05 -12.10
C HIS A 107 15.37 -9.16 -11.72
N TRP A 108 14.35 -8.81 -10.95
CA TRP A 108 13.47 -9.79 -10.31
C TRP A 108 12.38 -10.32 -11.25
N ARG A 109 11.73 -9.46 -12.04
CA ARG A 109 10.71 -9.84 -13.02
C ARG A 109 11.30 -10.79 -14.05
N ILE A 110 12.51 -10.50 -14.53
CA ILE A 110 13.23 -11.35 -15.50
C ILE A 110 13.44 -12.77 -14.96
N ALA A 111 13.60 -12.96 -13.65
CA ALA A 111 13.73 -14.29 -13.05
C ALA A 111 12.44 -15.12 -13.08
N LEU A 112 11.29 -14.50 -13.32
CA LEU A 112 9.98 -15.15 -13.45
C LEU A 112 9.44 -15.12 -14.88
N ALA A 113 9.95 -14.23 -15.73
CA ALA A 113 9.42 -13.97 -17.05
C ALA A 113 9.50 -15.20 -17.96
N THR A 114 8.43 -15.41 -18.73
CA THR A 114 8.30 -16.42 -19.79
C THR A 114 7.57 -15.78 -20.96
N GLU A 115 7.40 -16.49 -22.09
CA GLU A 115 6.57 -16.01 -23.21
C GLU A 115 5.15 -15.65 -22.76
N ARG A 116 4.59 -16.40 -21.79
CA ARG A 116 3.25 -16.18 -21.24
C ARG A 116 3.13 -14.90 -20.41
N SER A 117 4.25 -14.28 -20.03
CA SER A 117 4.24 -13.06 -19.22
C SER A 117 3.69 -11.87 -19.98
N GLY A 118 3.98 -11.79 -21.28
CA GLY A 118 3.70 -10.61 -22.08
C GLY A 118 4.10 -9.33 -21.36
N GLU A 119 3.19 -8.37 -21.39
CA GLU A 119 3.37 -7.04 -20.78
C GLU A 119 2.94 -6.98 -19.31
N ALA A 120 2.41 -8.07 -18.72
CA ALA A 120 1.91 -8.03 -17.35
C ALA A 120 3.00 -7.64 -16.35
N LEU A 121 2.72 -6.66 -15.49
CA LEU A 121 3.68 -6.18 -14.50
C LEU A 121 3.95 -7.22 -13.42
N TRP A 122 2.90 -7.87 -12.93
CA TRP A 122 2.95 -8.84 -11.85
C TRP A 122 2.87 -10.25 -12.38
N LEU A 123 3.83 -11.09 -11.99
CA LEU A 123 3.97 -12.45 -12.46
C LEU A 123 3.79 -13.45 -11.33
N SER A 124 3.24 -14.61 -11.67
CA SER A 124 3.16 -15.74 -10.76
C SER A 124 4.51 -16.44 -10.63
N ALA A 125 4.90 -16.74 -9.40
CA ALA A 125 6.03 -17.63 -9.08
C ALA A 125 5.57 -19.05 -8.73
N CYS A 126 4.26 -19.34 -8.82
CA CYS A 126 3.69 -20.62 -8.45
C CYS A 126 4.06 -21.71 -9.47
N PRO A 127 4.50 -22.91 -9.06
CA PRO A 127 4.70 -24.04 -9.96
C PRO A 127 3.48 -24.27 -10.87
N GLY A 128 3.72 -24.59 -12.15
CA GLY A 128 2.67 -24.74 -13.17
C GLY A 128 2.20 -23.43 -13.81
N PHE A 129 2.22 -22.32 -13.07
CA PHE A 129 1.80 -21.00 -13.54
C PHE A 129 2.96 -20.00 -13.63
N ILE A 130 4.19 -20.47 -13.57
CA ILE A 130 5.37 -19.60 -13.55
C ILE A 130 5.36 -18.67 -14.75
N GLY A 131 5.53 -17.38 -14.48
CA GLY A 131 5.57 -16.32 -15.47
C GLY A 131 4.22 -15.96 -16.06
N SER A 132 3.11 -16.60 -15.67
CA SER A 132 1.79 -16.10 -16.06
C SER A 132 1.48 -14.78 -15.33
N PRO A 133 0.57 -13.93 -15.87
CA PRO A 133 0.03 -12.81 -15.12
C PRO A 133 -0.51 -13.26 -13.76
N LEU A 134 -0.27 -12.46 -12.73
CA LEU A 134 -0.75 -12.74 -11.38
C LEU A 134 -2.27 -12.57 -11.33
N MET A 135 -2.98 -13.62 -10.92
CA MET A 135 -4.44 -13.57 -10.80
C MET A 135 -4.88 -12.56 -9.72
N PRO A 136 -6.00 -11.83 -9.91
CA PRO A 136 -6.44 -10.82 -8.94
C PRO A 136 -6.69 -11.39 -7.53
N LYS A 137 -7.16 -12.65 -7.45
CA LYS A 137 -7.33 -13.37 -6.18
C LYS A 137 -5.96 -13.61 -5.51
N SER A 138 -5.00 -14.16 -6.24
CA SER A 138 -3.64 -14.42 -5.75
C SER A 138 -2.92 -13.14 -5.33
N LEU A 139 -3.12 -12.02 -6.03
CA LEU A 139 -2.61 -10.73 -5.61
C LEU A 139 -3.19 -10.31 -4.26
N THR A 140 -4.50 -10.47 -4.08
CA THR A 140 -5.17 -10.09 -2.83
C THR A 140 -4.69 -10.96 -1.67
N GLU A 141 -4.70 -12.28 -1.85
CA GLU A 141 -4.23 -13.26 -0.86
C GLU A 141 -2.78 -13.00 -0.48
N CYS A 142 -1.91 -12.78 -1.47
CA CYS A 142 -0.50 -12.47 -1.24
C CYS A 142 -0.27 -11.30 -0.28
N VAL A 143 -1.08 -10.23 -0.38
CA VAL A 143 -0.99 -9.06 0.50
C VAL A 143 -1.64 -9.35 1.85
N MET A 144 -2.79 -10.02 1.87
CA MET A 144 -3.48 -10.37 3.11
C MET A 144 -2.68 -11.33 3.97
N ASP A 145 -2.08 -12.37 3.38
CA ASP A 145 -1.31 -13.37 4.10
C ASP A 145 -0.10 -12.74 4.79
N ILE A 146 0.68 -11.93 4.06
CA ILE A 146 1.91 -11.35 4.63
C ILE A 146 1.62 -10.27 5.68
N THR A 147 0.51 -9.55 5.54
CA THR A 147 0.08 -8.58 6.56
C THR A 147 -0.56 -9.27 7.77
N ALA A 148 -1.22 -10.42 7.57
CA ALA A 148 -1.68 -11.26 8.67
C ALA A 148 -0.51 -11.88 9.44
N GLU A 149 0.52 -12.38 8.75
CA GLU A 149 1.75 -12.90 9.35
C GLU A 149 2.48 -11.82 10.18
N GLU A 150 2.59 -10.60 9.65
CA GLU A 150 3.35 -9.53 10.33
C GLU A 150 2.53 -8.86 11.45
N PHE A 151 1.24 -8.62 11.24
CA PHE A 151 0.43 -7.73 12.10
C PHE A 151 -0.74 -8.42 12.81
N GLY A 152 -0.96 -9.71 12.54
CA GLY A 152 -2.10 -10.48 13.04
C GLY A 152 -3.43 -10.19 12.32
N LEU A 153 -3.42 -9.36 11.26
CA LEU A 153 -4.61 -9.03 10.47
C LEU A 153 -4.27 -8.87 8.98
N GLY A 154 -4.99 -9.60 8.13
CA GLY A 154 -4.84 -9.49 6.68
C GLY A 154 -5.45 -8.22 6.11
N LEU A 155 -4.62 -7.38 5.49
CA LEU A 155 -5.01 -6.12 4.88
C LEU A 155 -5.18 -6.30 3.36
N GLY A 156 -6.43 -6.32 2.90
CA GLY A 156 -6.72 -6.29 1.45
C GLY A 156 -6.51 -4.90 0.85
N PRO A 157 -6.41 -4.75 -0.49
CA PRO A 157 -6.20 -3.47 -1.16
C PRO A 157 -7.19 -2.34 -0.78
N HIS A 158 -8.42 -2.69 -0.38
CA HIS A 158 -9.38 -1.70 0.14
C HIS A 158 -8.93 -1.07 1.45
N LEU A 159 -8.33 -1.84 2.36
CA LEU A 159 -7.87 -1.33 3.66
C LEU A 159 -6.67 -0.39 3.50
N PHE A 160 -5.86 -0.52 2.44
CA PHE A 160 -4.82 0.47 2.13
C PHE A 160 -5.40 1.84 1.79
N ARG A 161 -6.59 1.89 1.20
CA ARG A 161 -7.31 3.14 0.91
C ARG A 161 -7.80 3.80 2.19
N ASP A 162 -8.33 3.01 3.13
CA ASP A 162 -8.77 3.47 4.45
C ASP A 162 -7.60 4.00 5.28
N VAL A 163 -6.49 3.27 5.27
CA VAL A 163 -5.24 3.65 5.94
C VAL A 163 -4.70 4.96 5.38
N THR A 164 -4.74 5.14 4.06
CA THR A 164 -4.29 6.37 3.42
C THR A 164 -5.19 7.55 3.75
N ALA A 165 -6.52 7.37 3.69
CA ALA A 165 -7.47 8.42 4.04
C ALA A 165 -7.27 8.87 5.50
N THR A 166 -7.14 7.93 6.42
CA THR A 166 -6.92 8.24 7.84
C THR A 166 -5.59 8.93 8.08
N ALA A 167 -4.51 8.50 7.42
CA ALA A 167 -3.23 9.18 7.53
C ALA A 167 -3.29 10.64 7.07
N ILE A 168 -4.07 10.95 6.02
CA ILE A 168 -4.29 12.33 5.58
C ILE A 168 -5.08 13.10 6.64
N VAL A 169 -6.20 12.57 7.14
CA VAL A 169 -6.98 13.25 8.18
C VAL A 169 -6.16 13.51 9.46
N ASP A 170 -5.33 12.54 9.87
CA ASP A 170 -4.54 12.63 11.09
C ASP A 170 -3.35 13.59 10.98
N HIS A 171 -2.65 13.59 9.83
CA HIS A 171 -1.32 14.21 9.72
C HIS A 171 -1.23 15.35 8.71
N ALA A 172 -2.19 15.46 7.79
CA ALA A 172 -2.25 16.51 6.78
C ALA A 172 -3.72 16.88 6.50
N PRO A 173 -4.49 17.31 7.52
CA PRO A 173 -5.92 17.59 7.38
C PRO A 173 -6.22 18.67 6.32
N GLU A 174 -5.27 19.53 6.02
CA GLU A 174 -5.33 20.50 4.91
C GLU A 174 -5.41 19.86 3.52
N LEU A 175 -5.06 18.57 3.39
CA LEU A 175 -5.11 17.81 2.15
C LEU A 175 -6.34 16.88 2.04
N VAL A 176 -7.29 16.96 2.98
CA VAL A 176 -8.50 16.10 3.00
C VAL A 176 -9.30 16.18 1.69
N ASP A 177 -9.39 17.35 1.08
CA ASP A 177 -10.09 17.56 -0.19
C ASP A 177 -9.41 16.86 -1.39
N LEU A 178 -8.16 16.40 -1.23
CA LEU A 178 -7.45 15.63 -2.24
C LEU A 178 -7.69 14.12 -2.12
N ILE A 179 -8.28 13.63 -1.02
CA ILE A 179 -8.57 12.20 -0.81
C ILE A 179 -9.37 11.61 -1.99
N PRO A 180 -10.46 12.23 -2.49
CA PRO A 180 -11.19 11.70 -3.64
C PRO A 180 -10.31 11.53 -4.87
N ARG A 181 -9.45 12.51 -5.19
CA ARG A 181 -8.53 12.44 -6.33
C ARG A 181 -7.49 11.33 -6.14
N LEU A 182 -6.87 11.26 -4.97
CA LEU A 182 -5.88 10.24 -4.62
C LEU A 182 -6.45 8.82 -4.67
N LEU A 183 -7.69 8.66 -4.24
CA LEU A 183 -8.39 7.39 -4.28
C LEU A 183 -9.02 7.11 -5.66
N GLY A 184 -9.02 8.07 -6.60
CA GLY A 184 -9.62 7.94 -7.93
C GLY A 184 -11.15 7.89 -7.90
N HIS A 185 -11.78 8.60 -6.97
CA HIS A 185 -13.22 8.80 -6.88
C HIS A 185 -13.62 10.11 -7.56
N ARG A 186 -14.56 10.03 -8.50
CA ARG A 186 -15.13 11.20 -9.19
C ARG A 186 -16.05 12.02 -8.32
N ASP A 187 -16.92 11.34 -7.57
CA ASP A 187 -17.84 11.98 -6.64
C ASP A 187 -17.19 12.03 -5.25
N PRO A 188 -16.84 13.23 -4.73
CA PRO A 188 -16.30 13.36 -3.38
C PRO A 188 -17.20 12.72 -2.31
N ARG A 189 -18.52 12.64 -2.55
CA ARG A 189 -19.48 11.97 -1.66
C ARG A 189 -19.17 10.50 -1.47
N SER A 190 -18.59 9.84 -2.49
CA SER A 190 -18.18 8.43 -2.38
C SER A 190 -16.95 8.21 -1.49
N CYS A 191 -16.24 9.29 -1.12
CA CYS A 191 -15.16 9.26 -0.12
C CYS A 191 -15.62 9.68 1.28
N GLN A 192 -16.83 10.22 1.43
CA GLN A 192 -17.34 10.66 2.72
C GLN A 192 -17.30 9.56 3.79
N PRO A 193 -17.62 8.28 3.51
CA PRO A 193 -17.47 7.22 4.52
C PRO A 193 -16.03 7.06 5.01
N TYR A 194 -15.04 7.08 4.11
CA TYR A 194 -13.62 6.98 4.47
C TYR A 194 -13.17 8.19 5.30
N ILE A 195 -13.56 9.40 4.89
CA ILE A 195 -13.22 10.64 5.58
C ILE A 195 -13.89 10.68 6.97
N GLN A 196 -15.16 10.31 7.07
CA GLN A 196 -15.88 10.29 8.34
C GLN A 196 -15.28 9.27 9.32
N GLN A 197 -14.96 8.07 8.83
CA GLN A 197 -14.31 7.04 9.64
C GLN A 197 -12.92 7.50 10.11
N ALA A 198 -12.15 8.10 9.21
CA ALA A 198 -10.85 8.69 9.51
C ALA A 198 -10.96 9.79 10.57
N SER A 199 -11.86 10.77 10.39
CA SER A 199 -12.10 11.86 11.34
C SER A 199 -12.56 11.37 12.70
N THR A 200 -13.40 10.33 12.75
CA THR A 200 -13.84 9.72 14.01
C THR A 200 -12.66 9.07 14.75
N THR A 201 -11.79 8.39 14.00
CA THR A 201 -10.57 7.78 14.55
C THR A 201 -9.59 8.84 15.06
N ALA A 202 -9.38 9.91 14.29
CA ALA A 202 -8.54 11.05 14.66
C ALA A 202 -9.04 11.74 15.94
N ALA A 203 -10.36 11.95 16.04
CA ALA A 203 -11.00 12.57 17.19
C ALA A 203 -10.86 11.71 18.45
N ALA A 204 -11.03 10.38 18.35
CA ALA A 204 -10.83 9.45 19.47
C ALA A 204 -9.40 9.49 20.01
N ARG A 205 -8.39 9.51 19.14
CA ARG A 205 -6.98 9.65 19.53
C ARG A 205 -6.69 11.00 20.19
N THR A 206 -7.22 12.08 19.63
CA THR A 206 -7.08 13.42 20.22
C THR A 206 -7.70 13.48 21.61
N LEU A 207 -8.84 12.82 21.82
CA LEU A 207 -9.48 12.72 23.14
C LEU A 207 -8.60 11.93 24.12
N GLU A 208 -8.04 10.79 23.70
CA GLU A 208 -7.08 10.03 24.51
C GLU A 208 -5.89 10.89 24.93
N ASP A 209 -5.25 11.60 24.00
CA ASP A 209 -4.13 12.50 24.28
C ASP A 209 -4.50 13.59 25.30
N VAL A 210 -5.69 14.18 25.16
CA VAL A 210 -6.19 15.20 26.10
C VAL A 210 -6.41 14.61 27.50
N ILE A 211 -7.02 13.42 27.58
CA ILE A 211 -7.22 12.71 28.84
C ILE A 211 -5.88 12.38 29.49
N GLU A 212 -4.92 11.84 28.74
CA GLU A 212 -3.60 11.50 29.25
C GLU A 212 -2.82 12.73 29.72
N ARG A 213 -2.86 13.85 28.99
CA ARG A 213 -2.24 15.11 29.43
C ARG A 213 -2.88 15.64 30.71
N ARG A 214 -4.21 15.55 30.85
CA ARG A 214 -4.92 16.00 32.07
C ARG A 214 -4.60 15.10 33.27
N LEU A 215 -4.62 13.79 33.07
CA LEU A 215 -4.23 12.83 34.11
C LEU A 215 -2.76 13.04 34.50
N GLY A 216 -1.85 13.14 33.53
CA GLY A 216 -0.43 13.35 33.79
C GLY A 216 -0.09 14.68 34.50
N ARG A 217 -0.91 15.73 34.33
CA ARG A 217 -0.79 16.99 35.07
C ARG A 217 -1.39 16.94 36.47
N SER A 218 -2.42 16.11 36.68
CA SER A 218 -3.13 16.00 37.96
C SER A 218 -2.55 14.93 38.89
N MET A 219 -1.80 13.98 38.34
CA MET A 219 -1.21 12.87 39.08
C MET A 219 0.09 13.26 39.80
N THR A 220 0.14 12.93 41.08
CA THR A 220 1.35 12.98 41.90
C THR A 220 2.41 11.97 41.41
N PRO A 221 3.70 12.14 41.77
CA PRO A 221 4.75 11.19 41.39
C PRO A 221 4.46 9.74 41.80
N HIS A 222 3.78 9.54 42.93
CA HIS A 222 3.39 8.22 43.42
C HIS A 222 2.35 7.54 42.51
N GLU A 223 1.33 8.28 42.10
CA GLU A 223 0.27 7.76 41.21
C GLU A 223 0.82 7.45 39.82
N LYS A 224 1.77 8.23 39.32
CA LYS A 224 2.47 7.96 38.04
C LYS A 224 3.19 6.61 38.08
N ASN A 225 3.89 6.32 39.18
CA ASN A 225 4.60 5.05 39.37
C ASN A 225 3.64 3.86 39.48
N GLN A 226 2.50 4.00 40.18
CA GLN A 226 1.50 2.95 40.26
C GLN A 226 0.85 2.66 38.89
N ARG A 227 0.52 3.70 38.11
CA ARG A 227 -0.03 3.55 36.75
C ARG A 227 0.96 2.85 35.81
N ALA A 228 2.24 3.23 35.85
CA ALA A 228 3.29 2.59 35.06
C ALA A 228 3.47 1.10 35.42
N ALA A 229 3.35 0.76 36.70
CA ALA A 229 3.40 -0.62 37.17
C ALA A 229 2.17 -1.44 36.73
N LEU A 230 0.98 -0.82 36.68
CA LEU A 230 -0.24 -1.46 36.21
C LEU A 230 -0.20 -1.73 34.70
N LEU A 231 0.22 -0.76 33.90
CA LEU A 231 0.36 -0.89 32.44
C LEU A 231 1.36 -1.98 32.07
N ASN A 232 2.53 -2.03 32.73
CA ASN A 232 3.51 -3.10 32.55
C ASN A 232 2.96 -4.50 32.87
N ARG A 233 2.06 -4.63 33.86
CA ARG A 233 1.42 -5.92 34.19
C ARG A 233 0.40 -6.34 33.13
N LEU A 234 -0.27 -5.38 32.50
CA LEU A 234 -1.26 -5.64 31.46
C LEU A 234 -0.59 -6.01 30.13
N GLU A 235 0.53 -5.38 29.77
CA GLU A 235 1.32 -5.75 28.59
C GLU A 235 1.94 -7.14 28.70
N LYS A 236 2.43 -7.55 29.88
CA LYS A 236 2.96 -8.91 30.11
C LYS A 236 1.91 -10.02 30.09
N ARG A 237 0.62 -9.69 30.02
CA ARG A 237 -0.50 -10.65 29.96
C ARG A 237 -1.09 -10.83 28.56
N ARG A 238 -0.62 -10.06 27.57
CA ARG A 238 -0.90 -10.27 26.14
C ARG A 238 0.24 -11.07 25.52
#